data_AF-A0A8S4G2T6-F1
#
_entry.id   AF-A0A8S4G2T6-F1
#
_cell.length_a   1.000
_cell.length_b   1.000
_cell.length_c   1.000
_cell.angle_alpha   90.00
_cell.angle_beta   90.00
_cell.angle_gamma   90.00
#
_symmetry.space_group_name_H-M   'P 1'
#
loop_
_entity.id
_entity.type
_entity.pdbx_description
1 polymer ?
#
loop_
_entity_poly.entity_id
_entity_poly.type
_entity_poly.pdbx_seq_one_letter_code
_entity_poly.pdbx_strand_id
1 'polypeptide(L)'
;MKKDSLKQLLVKRIGMETFSAKLSEVSKHEAYSRAAKHPQLKVKAASDILIDYEFCKLFKGLETNLARHVVTSIFSAKLSEVSRHEAYSRAAKHPQLKVKAASDILIDYEFCKLFKGLETNLARHVVTSIFSAKLSEVSRHEAYSRAAKHPQLKVKAASDILIDYEFCKLFKGLESVLIQSLTVAQTNGDTEEDTESLAQYKSLIRQQDARLHELLQQLAAEQQRGHKLQAALTDATSENSRLKDENTLLKAQLSTAASIQPAPSVDVNIQLEYQQKLSALTEEVNRLNAVSQAANEELARTKKDQDDLLELLADQDSKLNEYKMRLLSLGQPVEDDLPTEAEQSLA
;
A
#
# COMPACT_ATOMS: atom_id res chain seq x y z
N MET A 1 -18.42 11.52 14.16
CA MET A 1 -18.57 11.09 15.57
C MET A 1 -17.17 10.81 16.14
N LYS A 2 -16.80 11.31 17.33
CA LYS A 2 -15.44 11.09 17.88
C LYS A 2 -15.30 9.64 18.40
N LYS A 3 -14.12 9.02 18.19
CA LYS A 3 -13.81 7.62 18.54
C LYS A 3 -14.17 7.28 20.00
N ASP A 4 -13.88 8.18 20.93
CA ASP A 4 -14.12 7.93 22.36
C ASP A 4 -15.59 8.07 22.76
N SER A 5 -16.35 8.95 22.09
CA SER A 5 -17.79 9.06 22.29
C SER A 5 -18.52 7.79 21.87
N LEU A 6 -18.09 7.15 20.77
CA LEU A 6 -18.65 5.89 20.30
C LEU A 6 -18.34 4.73 21.26
N LYS A 7 -17.09 4.64 21.74
CA LYS A 7 -16.68 3.66 22.75
C LYS A 7 -17.52 3.78 24.02
N GLN A 8 -17.69 5.00 24.55
CA GLN A 8 -18.50 5.23 25.75
C GLN A 8 -19.96 4.83 25.55
N LEU A 9 -20.53 5.11 24.36
CA LEU A 9 -21.90 4.73 24.05
C LEU A 9 -22.06 3.20 24.00
N LEU A 10 -21.09 2.51 23.41
CA LEU A 10 -21.08 1.05 23.28
C LEU A 10 -20.96 0.36 24.65
N VAL A 11 -20.07 0.86 25.52
CA VAL A 11 -19.97 0.39 26.92
C VAL A 11 -21.27 0.62 27.68
N LYS A 12 -21.87 1.82 27.58
CA LYS A 12 -23.05 2.19 28.38
C LYS A 12 -24.35 1.53 27.93
N ARG A 13 -24.53 1.27 26.63
CA ARG A 13 -25.81 0.78 26.10
C ARG A 13 -25.84 -0.69 25.76
N ILE A 14 -24.72 -1.25 25.30
CA ILE A 14 -24.65 -2.64 24.85
C ILE A 14 -23.89 -3.48 25.88
N GLY A 15 -22.87 -2.91 26.51
CA GLY A 15 -21.94 -3.64 27.36
C GLY A 15 -20.86 -4.30 26.51
N MET A 16 -19.61 -4.18 26.97
CA MET A 16 -18.46 -4.60 26.17
C MET A 16 -18.39 -6.13 26.01
N GLU A 17 -18.83 -6.87 27.02
CA GLU A 17 -18.91 -8.34 26.97
C GLU A 17 -19.98 -8.81 25.98
N THR A 18 -21.18 -8.22 26.02
CA THR A 18 -22.27 -8.52 25.08
C THR A 18 -21.86 -8.23 23.63
N PHE A 19 -21.21 -7.10 23.41
CA PHE A 19 -20.71 -6.72 22.10
C PHE A 19 -19.67 -7.73 21.57
N SER A 20 -18.71 -8.12 22.41
CA SER A 20 -17.70 -9.14 22.07
C SER A 20 -18.33 -10.51 21.79
N ALA A 21 -19.31 -10.92 22.61
CA ALA A 21 -20.03 -12.17 22.42
C ALA A 21 -20.77 -12.19 21.08
N LYS A 22 -21.49 -11.12 20.75
CA LYS A 22 -22.22 -10.97 19.48
C LYS A 22 -21.28 -10.92 18.27
N LEU A 23 -20.13 -10.26 18.40
CA LEU A 23 -19.13 -10.24 17.34
C LEU A 23 -18.59 -11.65 17.08
N SER A 24 -18.34 -12.43 18.14
CA SER A 24 -17.85 -13.81 18.01
C SER A 24 -18.85 -14.77 17.34
N GLU A 25 -20.14 -14.44 17.30
CA GLU A 25 -21.16 -15.25 16.61
C GLU A 25 -20.94 -15.27 15.09
N VAL A 26 -20.35 -14.21 14.53
CA VAL A 26 -20.06 -14.10 13.09
C VAL A 26 -19.02 -15.14 12.67
N SER A 27 -17.90 -15.24 13.40
CA SER A 27 -16.84 -16.23 13.13
C SER A 27 -17.28 -17.67 13.40
N LYS A 28 -18.32 -17.88 14.22
CA LYS A 28 -18.92 -19.20 14.52
C LYS A 28 -19.97 -19.61 13.48
N HIS A 29 -20.40 -18.72 12.60
CA HIS A 29 -21.44 -19.01 11.63
C HIS A 29 -20.96 -20.04 10.59
N GLU A 30 -21.85 -20.94 10.18
CA GLU A 30 -21.52 -22.02 9.24
C GLU A 30 -21.03 -21.47 7.88
N ALA A 31 -21.71 -20.44 7.36
CA ALA A 31 -21.31 -19.77 6.12
C ALA A 31 -19.91 -19.15 6.20
N TYR A 32 -19.54 -18.62 7.37
CA TYR A 32 -18.20 -18.06 7.60
C TYR A 32 -17.13 -19.16 7.57
N SER A 33 -17.38 -20.27 8.29
CA SER A 33 -16.46 -21.42 8.33
C SER A 33 -16.24 -22.06 6.96
N ARG A 34 -17.28 -22.03 6.11
CA ARG A 34 -17.23 -22.54 4.74
C ARG A 34 -16.44 -21.59 3.83
N ALA A 35 -16.75 -20.30 3.86
CA ALA A 35 -16.09 -19.28 3.04
C ALA A 35 -14.60 -19.13 3.39
N ALA A 36 -14.25 -19.15 4.68
CA ALA A 36 -12.87 -18.97 5.15
C ALA A 36 -11.87 -20.06 4.70
N LYS A 37 -12.35 -21.22 4.22
CA LYS A 37 -11.51 -22.34 3.75
C LYS A 37 -11.32 -22.38 2.23
N HIS A 38 -12.05 -21.55 1.49
CA HIS A 38 -12.09 -21.60 0.04
C HIS A 38 -11.83 -20.21 -0.56
N PRO A 39 -10.57 -19.88 -0.88
CA PRO A 39 -10.21 -18.62 -1.54
C PRO A 39 -10.93 -18.42 -2.88
N GLN A 40 -11.25 -19.52 -3.55
CA GLN A 40 -12.03 -19.52 -4.78
C GLN A 40 -13.50 -19.76 -4.49
N LEU A 41 -14.36 -18.86 -4.99
CA LEU A 41 -15.80 -18.92 -4.82
C LEU A 41 -16.39 -20.08 -5.64
N LYS A 42 -16.73 -21.17 -4.96
CA LYS A 42 -17.36 -22.36 -5.58
C LYS A 42 -18.81 -22.48 -5.12
N VAL A 43 -19.72 -21.83 -5.84
CA VAL A 43 -21.16 -21.85 -5.56
C VAL A 43 -21.95 -22.36 -6.77
N LYS A 44 -23.08 -23.02 -6.50
CA LYS A 44 -23.98 -23.54 -7.54
C LYS A 44 -25.01 -22.51 -7.99
N ALA A 45 -25.37 -21.57 -7.09
CA ALA A 45 -26.26 -20.46 -7.37
C ALA A 45 -25.80 -19.19 -6.66
N ALA A 46 -26.13 -18.03 -7.21
CA ALA A 46 -25.79 -16.72 -6.62
C ALA A 46 -26.45 -16.50 -5.25
N SER A 47 -27.58 -17.16 -4.98
CA SER A 47 -28.28 -17.14 -3.68
C SER A 47 -27.50 -17.80 -2.55
N ASP A 48 -26.49 -18.61 -2.86
CA ASP A 48 -25.68 -19.33 -1.86
C ASP A 48 -24.49 -18.48 -1.37
N ILE A 49 -24.27 -17.30 -1.96
CA ILE A 49 -23.20 -16.38 -1.59
C ILE A 49 -23.71 -15.45 -0.49
N LEU A 50 -23.56 -15.88 0.77
CA LEU A 50 -23.86 -15.04 1.94
C LEU A 50 -22.63 -14.29 2.46
N ILE A 51 -21.47 -14.96 2.45
CA ILE A 51 -20.20 -14.48 2.97
C ILE A 51 -19.10 -14.95 2.03
N ASP A 52 -18.18 -14.06 1.64
CA ASP A 52 -17.02 -14.39 0.81
C ASP A 52 -15.71 -14.50 1.62
N TYR A 53 -14.67 -15.02 0.98
CA TYR A 53 -13.37 -15.25 1.60
C TYR A 53 -12.66 -13.96 2.03
N GLU A 54 -12.78 -12.88 1.25
CA GLU A 54 -12.14 -11.60 1.57
C GLU A 54 -12.80 -10.96 2.80
N PHE A 55 -14.12 -11.07 2.94
CA PHE A 55 -14.82 -10.72 4.17
C PHE A 55 -14.28 -11.51 5.36
N CYS A 56 -14.13 -12.83 5.25
CA CYS A 56 -13.61 -13.65 6.34
C CYS A 56 -12.18 -13.23 6.75
N LYS A 57 -11.31 -12.96 5.78
CA LYS A 57 -9.94 -12.50 6.03
C LYS A 57 -9.93 -11.15 6.74
N LEU A 58 -10.72 -10.19 6.25
CA LEU A 58 -10.86 -8.87 6.85
C LEU A 58 -11.45 -8.95 8.27
N PHE A 59 -12.54 -9.69 8.43
CA PHE A 59 -13.24 -9.84 9.71
C PHE A 59 -12.34 -10.46 10.77
N LYS A 60 -11.59 -11.52 10.44
CA LYS A 60 -10.64 -12.15 11.37
C LYS A 60 -9.58 -11.16 11.88
N GLY A 61 -9.03 -10.33 10.98
CA GLY A 61 -8.08 -9.28 11.34
C GLY A 61 -8.72 -8.21 12.23
N LEU A 62 -9.93 -7.76 11.91
CA LEU A 62 -10.65 -6.75 12.67
C LEU A 62 -11.12 -7.27 14.04
N GLU A 63 -11.65 -8.49 14.12
CA GLU A 63 -12.09 -9.15 15.35
C GLU A 63 -10.94 -9.24 16.35
N THR A 64 -9.75 -9.64 15.89
CA THR A 64 -8.53 -9.71 16.72
C THR A 64 -8.11 -8.32 17.22
N ASN A 65 -8.13 -7.32 16.35
CA ASN A 65 -7.79 -5.93 16.71
C ASN A 65 -8.80 -5.31 17.69
N LEU A 66 -10.07 -5.65 17.53
CA LEU A 66 -11.16 -5.16 18.35
C LEU A 66 -11.13 -5.84 19.72
N ALA A 67 -10.96 -7.16 19.77
CA ALA A 67 -10.75 -7.89 21.02
C ALA A 67 -9.59 -7.30 21.84
N ARG A 68 -8.47 -6.96 21.18
CA ARG A 68 -7.35 -6.28 21.83
C ARG A 68 -7.77 -4.93 22.43
N HIS A 69 -8.44 -4.07 21.66
CA HIS A 69 -8.92 -2.77 22.14
C HIS A 69 -9.94 -2.91 23.29
N VAL A 70 -10.79 -3.92 23.23
CA VAL A 70 -11.78 -4.23 24.26
C VAL A 70 -11.08 -4.63 25.56
N VAL A 71 -10.11 -5.55 25.50
CA VAL A 71 -9.33 -5.98 26.66
C VAL A 71 -8.55 -4.81 27.25
N THR A 72 -7.86 -4.02 26.43
CA THR A 72 -7.15 -2.81 26.85
C THR A 72 -8.08 -1.81 27.53
N SER A 73 -9.30 -1.63 27.00
CA SER A 73 -10.29 -0.70 27.56
C SER A 73 -10.89 -1.20 28.88
N ILE A 74 -11.18 -2.50 29.00
CA ILE A 74 -11.67 -3.12 30.25
C ILE A 74 -10.58 -3.06 31.32
N PHE A 75 -9.34 -3.38 30.95
CA PHE A 75 -8.18 -3.30 31.84
C PHE A 75 -7.98 -1.87 32.34
N SER A 76 -8.01 -0.87 31.45
CA SER A 76 -7.90 0.55 31.81
C SER A 76 -9.03 1.01 32.76
N ALA A 77 -10.27 0.59 32.50
CA ALA A 77 -11.40 0.91 33.36
C ALA A 77 -11.24 0.30 34.76
N LYS A 78 -10.84 -0.97 34.84
CA LYS A 78 -10.59 -1.67 36.12
C LYS A 78 -9.38 -1.10 36.87
N LEU A 79 -8.30 -0.74 36.18
CA LEU A 79 -7.13 -0.09 36.80
C LEU A 79 -7.51 1.29 37.39
N SER A 80 -8.33 2.05 36.66
CA SER A 80 -8.87 3.32 37.14
C SER A 80 -9.81 3.15 38.35
N GLU A 81 -10.58 2.05 38.41
CA GLU A 81 -11.40 1.72 39.58
C GLU A 81 -10.54 1.33 40.79
N VAL A 82 -9.51 0.51 40.60
CA VAL A 82 -8.57 0.12 41.66
C VAL A 82 -7.80 1.33 42.21
N SER A 83 -7.25 2.17 41.32
CA SER A 83 -6.52 3.38 41.69
C SER A 83 -7.43 4.40 42.40
N ARG A 84 -8.69 4.56 41.95
CA ARG A 84 -9.70 5.37 42.69
C ARG A 84 -9.99 4.78 44.07
N HIS A 85 -10.16 3.47 44.19
CA HIS A 85 -10.49 2.84 45.47
C HIS A 85 -9.37 2.97 46.52
N GLU A 86 -8.10 2.86 46.10
CA GLU A 86 -6.95 3.14 46.97
C GLU A 86 -6.80 4.62 47.33
N ALA A 87 -6.99 5.53 46.35
CA ALA A 87 -6.94 6.96 46.59
C ALA A 87 -8.04 7.43 47.57
N TYR A 88 -9.26 6.93 47.43
CA TYR A 88 -10.37 7.21 48.36
C TYR A 88 -10.11 6.61 49.76
N SER A 89 -9.55 5.40 49.84
CA SER A 89 -9.23 4.75 51.13
C SER A 89 -8.05 5.42 51.86
N ARG A 90 -7.07 5.99 51.14
CA ARG A 90 -5.97 6.82 51.70
C ARG A 90 -6.44 8.22 52.11
N ALA A 91 -7.28 8.87 51.30
CA ALA A 91 -7.79 10.21 51.59
C ALA A 91 -8.79 10.25 52.77
N ALA A 92 -9.58 9.18 52.95
CA ALA A 92 -10.58 9.11 54.02
C ALA A 92 -10.00 8.91 55.43
N LYS A 93 -8.69 8.62 55.59
CA LYS A 93 -8.10 8.28 56.90
C LYS A 93 -7.11 9.28 57.50
N HIS A 94 -6.44 10.18 56.77
CA HIS A 94 -5.49 11.13 57.40
C HIS A 94 -5.20 12.42 56.60
N PRO A 95 -5.44 13.64 57.17
CA PRO A 95 -5.08 14.91 56.54
C PRO A 95 -3.57 15.28 56.54
N GLN A 96 -2.67 14.41 57.02
CA GLN A 96 -1.27 14.78 57.32
C GLN A 96 -0.22 13.69 57.00
N LEU A 97 -0.42 12.83 55.98
CA LEU A 97 0.62 11.86 55.59
C LEU A 97 1.62 12.48 54.59
N LYS A 98 2.85 12.74 55.07
CA LYS A 98 4.05 12.82 54.22
C LYS A 98 4.29 11.44 53.59
N VAL A 99 4.14 11.34 52.27
CA VAL A 99 4.51 10.16 51.49
C VAL A 99 6.00 9.87 51.73
N LYS A 100 6.33 8.76 52.40
CA LYS A 100 7.70 8.45 52.83
C LYS A 100 8.53 7.65 51.83
N ALA A 101 7.97 7.21 50.70
CA ALA A 101 8.78 6.66 49.63
C ALA A 101 8.10 6.87 48.27
N ALA A 102 8.87 7.40 47.31
CA ALA A 102 8.44 7.58 45.93
C ALA A 102 8.21 6.24 45.20
N SER A 103 8.70 5.12 45.75
CA SER A 103 8.55 3.77 45.20
C SER A 103 7.09 3.32 45.05
N ASP A 104 6.22 3.76 45.97
CA ASP A 104 4.81 3.34 45.99
C ASP A 104 3.97 4.09 44.94
N ILE A 105 4.49 5.20 44.41
CA ILE A 105 3.90 5.98 43.30
C ILE A 105 4.56 5.59 41.96
N LEU A 106 5.77 5.05 41.99
CA LEU A 106 6.58 4.74 40.80
C LEU A 106 5.97 3.65 39.93
N ILE A 107 5.34 2.64 40.55
CA ILE A 107 4.63 1.59 39.81
C ILE A 107 3.47 2.20 39.02
N ASP A 108 2.73 3.15 39.57
CA ASP A 108 1.59 3.77 38.89
C ASP A 108 2.04 4.66 37.70
N TYR A 109 3.09 5.48 37.88
CA TYR A 109 3.58 6.40 36.85
C TYR A 109 4.28 5.70 35.67
N GLU A 110 5.20 4.77 35.94
CA GLU A 110 5.93 4.06 34.88
C GLU A 110 5.02 3.09 34.11
N PHE A 111 4.07 2.45 34.79
CA PHE A 111 3.10 1.56 34.14
C PHE A 111 2.12 2.35 33.26
N CYS A 112 1.66 3.54 33.71
CA CYS A 112 0.88 4.45 32.87
C CYS A 112 1.66 4.97 31.64
N LYS A 113 2.96 5.25 31.79
CA LYS A 113 3.83 5.72 30.70
C LYS A 113 4.09 4.62 29.66
N LEU A 114 4.38 3.39 30.11
CA LEU A 114 4.50 2.21 29.26
C LEU A 114 3.20 1.92 28.49
N PHE A 115 2.05 2.05 29.15
CA PHE A 115 0.74 1.83 28.54
C PHE A 115 0.42 2.87 27.45
N LYS A 116 0.74 4.15 27.70
CA LYS A 116 0.59 5.23 26.71
C LYS A 116 1.52 5.03 25.50
N GLY A 117 2.70 4.44 25.71
CA GLY A 117 3.62 4.03 24.63
C GLY A 117 3.07 2.91 23.74
N LEU A 118 2.32 1.97 24.32
CA LEU A 118 1.68 0.85 23.61
C LEU A 118 0.59 1.30 22.61
N GLU A 119 -0.02 2.47 22.81
CA GLU A 119 -0.99 3.05 21.86
C GLU A 119 -0.34 3.59 20.58
N THR A 120 0.98 3.82 20.57
CA THR A 120 1.71 4.39 19.43
C THR A 120 2.40 3.31 18.59
N ASN A 121 2.19 3.34 17.27
CA ASN A 121 2.65 2.30 16.32
C ASN A 121 4.19 2.15 16.27
N LEU A 122 4.94 3.21 16.56
CA LEU A 122 6.34 3.37 16.13
C LEU A 122 7.36 2.58 16.96
N ALA A 123 7.01 2.13 18.17
CA ALA A 123 7.93 1.45 19.10
C ALA A 123 7.37 0.11 19.65
N ARG A 124 6.42 -0.49 18.93
CA ARG A 124 5.57 -1.56 19.46
C ARG A 124 6.34 -2.79 19.97
N HIS A 125 7.37 -3.27 19.27
CA HIS A 125 8.08 -4.50 19.68
C HIS A 125 8.90 -4.32 20.96
N VAL A 126 9.68 -3.24 21.06
CA VAL A 126 10.50 -2.93 22.24
C VAL A 126 9.61 -2.64 23.45
N VAL A 127 8.57 -1.83 23.26
CA VAL A 127 7.63 -1.49 24.33
C VAL A 127 6.83 -2.71 24.80
N THR A 128 6.45 -3.62 23.90
CA THR A 128 5.73 -4.86 24.25
C THR A 128 6.60 -5.82 25.07
N SER A 129 7.86 -6.01 24.68
CA SER A 129 8.80 -6.87 25.42
C SER A 129 9.06 -6.33 26.83
N ILE A 130 9.31 -5.02 26.95
CA ILE A 130 9.52 -4.34 28.25
C ILE A 130 8.24 -4.41 29.09
N PHE A 131 7.07 -4.19 28.50
CA PHE A 131 5.78 -4.26 29.20
C PHE A 131 5.49 -5.67 29.73
N SER A 132 5.74 -6.71 28.93
CA SER A 132 5.60 -8.11 29.37
C SER A 132 6.56 -8.45 30.51
N ALA A 133 7.80 -7.96 30.45
CA ALA A 133 8.78 -8.14 31.53
C ALA A 133 8.32 -7.44 32.82
N LYS A 134 7.82 -6.20 32.73
CA LYS A 134 7.30 -5.44 33.87
C LYS A 134 6.02 -6.03 34.47
N LEU A 135 5.12 -6.58 33.65
CA LEU A 135 3.98 -7.36 34.13
C LEU A 135 4.44 -8.56 34.96
N SER A 136 5.44 -9.30 34.44
CA SER A 136 6.00 -10.46 35.11
C SER A 136 6.68 -10.12 36.43
N GLU A 137 7.27 -8.92 36.57
CA GLU A 137 7.85 -8.43 37.83
C GLU A 137 6.79 -8.28 38.93
N VAL A 138 5.56 -7.84 38.59
CA VAL A 138 4.46 -7.72 39.55
C VAL A 138 4.06 -9.10 40.08
N SER A 139 3.91 -10.09 39.20
CA SER A 139 3.61 -11.47 39.59
C SER A 139 4.75 -12.14 40.38
N ARG A 140 6.00 -11.70 40.20
CA ARG A 140 7.17 -12.18 40.94
C ARG A 140 7.37 -11.47 42.29
N HIS A 141 6.65 -10.39 42.56
CA HIS A 141 6.83 -9.62 43.78
C HIS A 141 6.46 -10.43 45.03
N GLU A 142 7.22 -10.26 46.11
CA GLU A 142 7.03 -11.03 47.35
C GLU A 142 5.64 -10.81 47.96
N ALA A 143 5.16 -9.57 47.96
CA ALA A 143 3.83 -9.22 48.45
C ALA A 143 2.71 -9.90 47.63
N TYR A 144 2.88 -10.01 46.31
CA TYR A 144 1.95 -10.70 45.43
C TYR A 144 1.91 -12.21 45.73
N SER A 145 3.09 -12.84 45.85
CA SER A 145 3.22 -14.26 46.17
C SER A 145 2.62 -14.62 47.53
N ARG A 146 2.71 -13.70 48.50
CA ARG A 146 2.12 -13.86 49.84
C ARG A 146 0.59 -13.73 49.78
N ALA A 147 0.07 -12.68 49.14
CA ALA A 147 -1.36 -12.43 49.01
C ALA A 147 -2.08 -13.52 48.20
N ALA A 148 -1.49 -14.00 47.09
CA ALA A 148 -2.06 -15.02 46.22
C ALA A 148 -2.28 -16.38 46.91
N LYS A 149 -1.56 -16.66 48.01
CA LYS A 149 -1.67 -17.92 48.79
C LYS A 149 -2.66 -17.83 49.94
N HIS A 150 -3.21 -16.65 50.23
CA HIS A 150 -4.04 -16.41 51.39
C HIS A 150 -5.38 -15.75 50.99
N PRO A 151 -6.41 -16.56 50.68
CA PRO A 151 -7.75 -16.04 50.37
C PRO A 151 -8.37 -15.19 51.48
N GLN A 152 -7.92 -15.39 52.71
CA GLN A 152 -8.33 -14.61 53.87
C GLN A 152 -7.22 -13.64 54.28
N LEU A 153 -7.55 -12.35 54.35
CA LEU A 153 -6.63 -11.30 54.78
C LEU A 153 -6.23 -11.50 56.24
N LYS A 154 -4.94 -11.74 56.50
CA LYS A 154 -4.37 -11.83 57.85
C LYS A 154 -3.32 -10.76 58.03
N VAL A 155 -3.75 -9.62 58.56
CA VAL A 155 -2.93 -8.40 58.70
C VAL A 155 -3.20 -7.77 60.05
N LYS A 156 -2.15 -7.23 60.67
CA LYS A 156 -2.21 -6.63 62.01
C LYS A 156 -2.66 -5.16 61.95
N ALA A 157 -2.34 -4.46 60.87
CA ALA A 157 -2.78 -3.11 60.61
C ALA A 157 -3.21 -2.92 59.15
N ALA A 158 -4.12 -1.98 58.89
CA ALA A 158 -4.58 -1.66 57.54
C ALA A 158 -3.48 -1.08 56.64
N SER A 159 -2.42 -0.52 57.23
CA SER A 159 -1.21 -0.04 56.53
C SER A 159 -0.37 -1.16 55.93
N ASP A 160 -0.56 -2.40 56.38
CA ASP A 160 0.23 -3.56 55.95
C ASP A 160 -0.39 -4.23 54.71
N ILE A 161 -1.54 -3.73 54.24
CA ILE A 161 -2.26 -4.22 53.06
C ILE A 161 -1.78 -3.44 51.84
N LEU A 162 -0.84 -4.01 51.10
CA LEU A 162 -0.43 -3.51 49.79
C LEU A 162 -1.19 -4.19 48.63
N ILE A 163 -1.39 -5.51 48.72
CA ILE A 163 -2.02 -6.33 47.68
C ILE A 163 -2.89 -7.39 48.36
N ASP A 164 -4.10 -7.60 47.86
CA ASP A 164 -5.02 -8.63 48.36
C ASP A 164 -5.20 -9.81 47.37
N TYR A 165 -5.85 -10.86 47.84
CA TYR A 165 -6.06 -12.09 47.08
C TYR A 165 -6.92 -11.88 45.83
N GLU A 166 -7.92 -10.99 45.89
CA GLU A 166 -8.81 -10.72 44.76
C GLU A 166 -8.07 -9.95 43.65
N PHE A 167 -7.18 -9.01 44.02
CA PHE A 167 -6.24 -8.40 43.10
C PHE A 167 -5.34 -9.46 42.45
N CYS A 168 -4.74 -10.37 43.21
CA CYS A 168 -3.88 -11.43 42.65
C CYS A 168 -4.63 -12.33 41.66
N LYS A 169 -5.86 -12.73 42.00
CA LYS A 169 -6.70 -13.55 41.13
C LYS A 169 -7.07 -12.83 39.84
N LEU A 170 -7.45 -11.55 39.93
CA LEU A 170 -7.78 -10.70 38.80
C LEU A 170 -6.54 -10.45 37.92
N PHE A 171 -5.43 -10.06 38.52
CA PHE A 171 -4.17 -9.77 37.84
C PHE A 171 -3.64 -10.99 37.10
N LYS A 172 -3.65 -12.18 37.71
CA LYS A 172 -3.24 -13.43 37.05
C LYS A 172 -4.06 -13.74 35.79
N GLY A 173 -5.38 -13.53 35.85
CA GLY A 173 -6.25 -13.70 34.68
C GLY A 173 -5.95 -12.69 33.58
N LEU A 174 -5.77 -11.42 33.95
CA LEU A 174 -5.50 -10.34 33.00
C LEU A 174 -4.08 -10.40 32.42
N GLU A 175 -3.07 -10.74 33.21
CA GLU A 175 -1.68 -10.93 32.80
C GLU A 175 -1.60 -12.03 31.74
N SER A 176 -2.25 -13.18 31.96
CA SER A 176 -2.28 -14.27 30.98
C SER A 176 -2.90 -13.82 29.66
N VAL A 177 -4.02 -13.09 29.69
CA VAL A 177 -4.71 -12.60 28.49
C VAL A 177 -3.91 -11.52 27.78
N LEU A 178 -3.27 -10.61 28.53
CA LEU A 178 -2.42 -9.54 27.99
C LEU A 178 -1.18 -10.12 27.34
N ILE A 179 -0.43 -11.00 28.03
CA ILE A 179 0.73 -11.68 27.47
C ILE A 179 0.31 -12.43 26.21
N GLN A 180 -0.76 -13.24 26.25
CA GLN A 180 -1.22 -13.98 25.09
C GLN A 180 -1.64 -13.06 23.92
N SER A 181 -2.29 -11.92 24.20
CA SER A 181 -2.66 -10.94 23.16
C SER A 181 -1.48 -10.18 22.56
N LEU A 182 -0.40 -10.06 23.32
CA LEU A 182 0.85 -9.40 22.94
C LEU A 182 1.81 -10.37 22.22
N THR A 183 1.84 -11.64 22.64
CA THR A 183 2.60 -12.72 21.98
C THR A 183 1.93 -13.18 20.69
N VAL A 184 0.59 -13.21 20.61
CA VAL A 184 -0.12 -13.47 19.33
C VAL A 184 0.13 -12.35 18.31
N ALA A 185 0.47 -11.14 18.75
CA ALA A 185 0.95 -10.10 17.85
C ALA A 185 2.40 -10.32 17.36
N GLN A 186 3.17 -11.20 18.01
CA GLN A 186 4.50 -11.66 17.57
C GLN A 186 4.42 -12.95 16.75
N THR A 187 3.49 -13.87 17.04
CA THR A 187 3.33 -15.12 16.27
C THR A 187 2.47 -15.00 15.02
N ASN A 188 1.72 -13.90 14.85
CA ASN A 188 1.03 -13.58 13.60
C ASN A 188 1.83 -12.59 12.72
N GLY A 189 3.16 -12.55 12.89
CA GLY A 189 4.01 -11.62 12.14
C GLY A 189 5.51 -11.89 12.31
N ASP A 190 5.90 -13.15 12.34
CA ASP A 190 7.29 -13.59 12.11
C ASP A 190 7.27 -15.08 11.72
N THR A 191 6.64 -15.38 10.58
CA THR A 191 7.12 -16.47 9.72
C THR A 191 8.21 -15.84 8.87
N GLU A 192 9.42 -16.40 8.85
CA GLU A 192 10.53 -15.87 8.02
C GLU A 192 10.11 -15.68 6.55
N GLU A 193 9.17 -16.50 6.08
CA GLU A 193 8.49 -16.38 4.78
C GLU A 193 7.68 -15.07 4.60
N ASP A 194 7.02 -14.54 5.63
CA ASP A 194 6.25 -13.28 5.56
C ASP A 194 7.17 -12.07 5.55
N THR A 195 8.33 -12.12 6.21
CA THR A 195 9.31 -11.03 6.21
C THR A 195 10.03 -10.94 4.88
N GLU A 196 10.35 -12.07 4.26
CA GLU A 196 10.89 -12.16 2.91
C GLU A 196 9.85 -11.75 1.86
N SER A 197 8.62 -12.27 1.96
CA SER A 197 7.52 -11.86 1.07
C SER A 197 7.22 -10.37 1.19
N LEU A 198 7.21 -9.81 2.41
CA LEU A 198 7.00 -8.37 2.63
C LEU A 198 8.16 -7.54 2.08
N ALA A 199 9.40 -8.05 2.16
CA ALA A 199 10.56 -7.40 1.53
C ALA A 199 10.45 -7.41 0.00
N GLN A 200 10.02 -8.54 -0.59
CA GLN A 200 9.73 -8.67 -2.02
C GLN A 200 8.61 -7.71 -2.46
N TYR A 201 7.48 -7.64 -1.72
CA TYR A 201 6.41 -6.68 -2.01
C TYR A 201 6.87 -5.23 -1.90
N LYS A 202 7.70 -4.88 -0.91
CA LYS A 202 8.28 -3.54 -0.79
C LYS A 202 9.21 -3.21 -1.95
N SER A 203 10.02 -4.17 -2.40
CA SER A 203 10.88 -4.01 -3.57
C SER A 203 10.04 -3.80 -4.84
N LEU A 204 9.01 -4.62 -5.02
CA LEU A 204 8.08 -4.53 -6.14
C LEU A 204 7.35 -3.19 -6.16
N ILE A 205 6.89 -2.69 -5.01
CA ILE A 205 6.27 -1.35 -4.92
C ILE A 205 7.26 -0.26 -5.32
N ARG A 206 8.52 -0.31 -4.85
CA ARG A 206 9.54 0.67 -5.26
C ARG A 206 9.84 0.61 -6.76
N GLN A 207 9.90 -0.59 -7.32
CA GLN A 207 10.11 -0.79 -8.76
C GLN A 207 8.92 -0.28 -9.57
N GLN A 208 7.69 -0.54 -9.12
CA GLN A 208 6.47 0.00 -9.72
C GLN A 208 6.41 1.52 -9.63
N ASP A 209 6.77 2.10 -8.48
CA ASP A 209 6.84 3.56 -8.30
C ASP A 209 7.90 4.18 -9.23
N ALA A 210 9.06 3.54 -9.38
CA ALA A 210 10.11 3.98 -10.32
C ALA A 210 9.62 3.92 -11.77
N ARG A 211 8.97 2.82 -12.17
CA ARG A 211 8.42 2.66 -13.53
C ARG A 211 7.28 3.63 -13.80
N LEU A 212 6.43 3.87 -12.80
CA LEU A 212 5.36 4.87 -12.88
C LEU A 212 5.96 6.26 -13.08
N HIS A 213 7.03 6.59 -12.37
CA HIS A 213 7.71 7.87 -12.50
C HIS A 213 8.34 8.05 -13.89
N GLU A 214 8.98 6.99 -14.42
CA GLU A 214 9.54 6.97 -15.76
C GLU A 214 8.44 7.16 -16.83
N LEU A 215 7.33 6.43 -16.73
CA LEU A 215 6.18 6.57 -17.64
C LEU A 215 5.56 7.96 -17.59
N LEU A 216 5.41 8.55 -16.40
CA LEU A 216 4.94 9.93 -16.25
C LEU A 216 5.91 10.94 -16.90
N GLN A 217 7.22 10.71 -16.77
CA GLN A 217 8.23 11.55 -17.41
C GLN A 217 8.19 11.42 -18.94
N GLN A 218 8.04 10.21 -19.48
CA GLN A 218 7.88 9.97 -20.91
C GLN A 218 6.61 10.63 -21.45
N LEU A 219 5.49 10.51 -20.73
CA LEU A 219 4.23 11.17 -21.09
C LEU A 219 4.40 12.70 -21.16
N ALA A 220 5.08 13.29 -20.17
CA ALA A 220 5.36 14.72 -20.14
C ALA A 220 6.25 15.16 -21.32
N ALA A 221 7.27 14.37 -21.65
CA ALA A 221 8.16 14.63 -22.79
C ALA A 221 7.40 14.55 -24.13
N GLU A 222 6.57 13.53 -24.33
CA GLU A 222 5.75 13.39 -25.53
C GLU A 222 4.67 14.48 -25.63
N GLN A 223 4.05 14.88 -24.52
CA GLN A 223 3.15 16.03 -24.50
C GLN A 223 3.87 17.31 -24.93
N GLN A 224 5.07 17.57 -24.40
CA GLN A 224 5.86 18.72 -24.80
C GLN A 224 6.27 18.67 -26.28
N ARG A 225 6.63 17.49 -26.79
CA ARG A 225 6.94 17.29 -28.21
C ARG A 225 5.71 17.54 -29.08
N GLY A 226 4.54 17.07 -28.66
CA GLY A 226 3.25 17.34 -29.30
C GLY A 226 2.93 18.83 -29.37
N HIS A 227 3.12 19.56 -28.27
CA HIS A 227 2.94 21.02 -28.26
C HIS A 227 3.89 21.75 -29.21
N LYS A 228 5.16 21.34 -29.28
CA LYS A 228 6.14 21.92 -30.22
C LYS A 228 5.77 21.67 -31.68
N LEU A 229 5.36 20.43 -32.01
CA LEU A 229 4.90 20.07 -33.35
C LEU A 229 3.63 20.83 -33.74
N GLN A 230 2.67 20.97 -32.82
CA GLN A 230 1.45 21.74 -33.04
C GLN A 230 1.74 23.22 -33.33
N ALA A 231 2.70 23.82 -32.60
CA ALA A 231 3.14 25.19 -32.86
C ALA A 231 3.78 25.31 -34.25
N ALA A 232 4.74 24.45 -34.57
CA ALA A 232 5.39 24.44 -35.88
C ALA A 232 4.41 24.22 -37.04
N LEU A 233 3.39 23.37 -36.85
CA LEU A 233 2.33 23.15 -37.83
C LEU A 233 1.49 24.41 -38.05
N THR A 234 1.19 25.14 -36.97
CA THR A 234 0.42 26.39 -37.03
C THR A 234 1.21 27.46 -37.80
N ASP A 235 2.50 27.61 -37.49
CA ASP A 235 3.40 28.54 -38.19
C ASP A 235 3.50 28.19 -39.68
N ALA A 236 3.76 26.93 -40.01
CA ALA A 236 3.83 26.47 -41.40
C ALA A 236 2.51 26.68 -42.15
N THR A 237 1.38 26.47 -41.48
CA THR A 237 0.04 26.70 -42.08
C THR A 237 -0.17 28.18 -42.37
N SER A 238 0.22 29.07 -41.46
CA SER A 238 0.12 30.51 -41.66
C SER A 238 0.98 30.99 -42.84
N GLU A 239 2.20 30.48 -42.96
CA GLU A 239 3.13 30.83 -44.04
C GLU A 239 2.62 30.30 -45.39
N ASN A 240 2.05 29.10 -45.41
CA ASN A 240 1.44 28.53 -46.61
C ASN A 240 0.21 29.36 -47.07
N SER A 241 -0.61 29.86 -46.12
CA SER A 241 -1.68 30.80 -46.45
C SER A 241 -1.14 32.09 -47.06
N ARG A 242 -0.08 32.68 -46.47
CA ARG A 242 0.57 33.89 -46.98
C ARG A 242 1.10 33.69 -48.39
N LEU A 243 1.82 32.60 -48.64
CA LEU A 243 2.36 32.25 -49.95
C LEU A 243 1.27 31.97 -50.99
N LYS A 244 0.13 31.41 -50.56
CA LYS A 244 -1.03 31.17 -51.42
C LYS A 244 -1.69 32.49 -51.84
N ASP A 245 -1.81 33.45 -50.94
CA ASP A 245 -2.34 34.78 -51.24
C ASP A 245 -1.40 35.55 -52.19
N GLU A 246 -0.08 35.48 -51.93
CA GLU A 246 0.96 36.06 -52.80
C GLU A 246 0.92 35.46 -54.21
N ASN A 247 0.80 34.13 -54.32
CA ASN A 247 0.63 33.44 -55.61
C ASN A 247 -0.66 33.86 -56.33
N THR A 248 -1.76 34.06 -55.60
CA THR A 248 -3.04 34.47 -56.17
C THR A 248 -2.93 35.90 -56.73
N LEU A 249 -2.27 36.79 -56.01
CA LEU A 249 -2.00 38.17 -56.45
C LEU A 249 -1.11 38.19 -57.69
N LEU A 250 -0.01 37.44 -57.70
CA LEU A 250 0.89 37.34 -58.85
C LEU A 250 0.18 36.78 -60.09
N LYS A 251 -0.67 35.75 -59.93
CA LYS A 251 -1.51 35.23 -61.02
C LYS A 251 -2.48 36.29 -61.55
N ALA A 252 -3.12 37.06 -60.67
CA ALA A 252 -4.01 38.15 -61.08
C ALA A 252 -3.27 39.27 -61.82
N GLN A 253 -2.06 39.63 -61.37
CA GLN A 253 -1.18 40.61 -62.04
C GLN A 253 -0.72 40.12 -63.42
N LEU A 254 -0.34 38.84 -63.56
CA LEU A 254 -0.01 38.25 -64.86
C LEU A 254 -1.22 38.22 -65.81
N SER A 255 -2.41 37.94 -65.28
CA SER A 255 -3.67 37.94 -66.06
C SER A 255 -4.06 39.33 -66.58
N THR A 256 -3.80 40.37 -65.78
CA THR A 256 -4.03 41.78 -66.17
C THR A 256 -2.95 42.29 -67.11
N ALA A 257 -1.68 41.92 -66.91
CA ALA A 257 -0.59 42.21 -67.85
C ALA A 257 -0.81 41.54 -69.23
N ALA A 258 -1.37 40.33 -69.26
CA ALA A 258 -1.73 39.63 -70.49
C ALA A 258 -2.91 40.26 -71.27
N SER A 259 -3.73 41.10 -70.61
CA SER A 259 -4.86 41.79 -71.27
C SER A 259 -4.54 43.20 -71.78
N ILE A 260 -3.36 43.76 -71.46
CA ILE A 260 -3.03 45.17 -71.76
C ILE A 260 -1.99 45.33 -72.90
N GLN A 261 -1.42 44.24 -73.43
CA GLN A 261 -0.50 44.33 -74.58
C GLN A 261 -0.70 43.19 -75.60
N PRO A 262 -0.67 43.45 -76.93
CA PRO A 262 -0.28 42.42 -77.88
C PRO A 262 1.19 42.08 -77.59
N ALA A 263 1.46 40.78 -77.43
CA ALA A 263 2.69 40.22 -76.89
C ALA A 263 4.00 40.91 -77.34
N PRO A 264 4.92 41.26 -76.42
CA PRO A 264 6.32 41.07 -76.69
C PRO A 264 6.61 39.57 -76.57
N SER A 265 7.34 39.00 -77.53
CA SER A 265 7.85 37.63 -77.47
C SER A 265 8.54 37.41 -76.12
N VAL A 266 7.90 36.63 -75.24
CA VAL A 266 8.54 36.12 -74.02
C VAL A 266 9.75 35.32 -74.48
N ASP A 267 10.92 35.71 -74.01
CA ASP A 267 12.18 35.08 -74.35
C ASP A 267 12.07 33.57 -74.10
N VAL A 268 12.07 32.78 -75.18
CA VAL A 268 11.81 31.33 -75.20
C VAL A 268 12.72 30.59 -74.20
N ASN A 269 13.87 31.18 -73.91
CA ASN A 269 14.86 30.68 -72.98
C ASN A 269 14.37 30.65 -71.52
N ILE A 270 13.62 31.66 -71.08
CA ILE A 270 13.10 31.76 -69.70
C ILE A 270 11.97 30.74 -69.50
N GLN A 271 11.09 30.60 -70.49
CA GLN A 271 9.99 29.63 -70.42
C GLN A 271 10.50 28.18 -70.41
N LEU A 272 11.57 27.90 -71.16
CA LEU A 272 12.24 26.59 -71.14
C LEU A 272 12.89 26.29 -69.78
N GLU A 273 13.51 27.28 -69.13
CA GLU A 273 14.13 27.12 -67.81
C GLU A 273 13.09 26.83 -66.71
N TYR A 274 11.95 27.50 -66.73
CA TYR A 274 10.85 27.22 -65.80
C TYR A 274 10.26 25.82 -66.02
N GLN A 275 10.14 25.40 -67.29
CA GLN A 275 9.63 24.08 -67.63
C GLN A 275 10.60 22.96 -67.20
N GLN A 276 11.90 23.20 -67.32
CA GLN A 276 12.94 22.30 -66.80
C GLN A 276 12.91 22.21 -65.26
N LYS A 277 12.81 23.34 -64.55
CA LYS A 277 12.69 23.35 -63.08
C LYS A 277 11.44 22.61 -62.60
N LEU A 278 10.31 22.78 -63.28
CA LEU A 278 9.08 22.02 -62.97
C LEU A 278 9.25 20.52 -63.19
N SER A 279 9.92 20.11 -64.28
CA SER A 279 10.20 18.70 -64.53
C SER A 279 11.13 18.09 -63.47
N ALA A 280 12.20 18.79 -63.10
CA ALA A 280 13.15 18.34 -62.09
C ALA A 280 12.50 18.25 -60.69
N LEU A 281 11.66 19.22 -60.34
CA LEU A 281 10.93 19.20 -59.06
C LEU A 281 9.90 18.07 -59.02
N THR A 282 9.27 17.76 -60.15
CA THR A 282 8.33 16.64 -60.26
C THR A 282 9.04 15.30 -60.11
N GLU A 283 10.21 15.14 -60.74
CA GLU A 283 11.05 13.94 -60.58
C GLU A 283 11.52 13.76 -59.14
N GLU A 284 11.93 14.84 -58.47
CA GLU A 284 12.37 14.78 -57.07
C GLU A 284 11.22 14.43 -56.12
N VAL A 285 10.01 14.97 -56.34
CA VAL A 285 8.82 14.58 -55.57
C VAL A 285 8.50 13.09 -55.77
N ASN A 286 8.59 12.59 -57.00
CA ASN A 286 8.38 11.18 -57.28
C ASN A 286 9.44 10.29 -56.61
N ARG A 287 10.70 10.73 -56.60
CA ARG A 287 11.80 10.03 -55.92
C ARG A 287 11.59 9.99 -54.41
N LEU A 288 11.25 11.12 -53.80
CA LEU A 288 10.98 11.21 -52.36
C LEU A 288 9.78 10.36 -51.96
N ASN A 289 8.71 10.32 -52.78
CA ASN A 289 7.58 9.43 -52.55
C ASN A 289 7.97 7.96 -52.61
N ALA A 290 8.79 7.55 -53.60
CA ALA A 290 9.27 6.18 -53.72
C ALA A 290 10.14 5.76 -52.52
N VAL A 291 11.04 6.63 -52.06
CA VAL A 291 11.87 6.39 -50.87
C VAL A 291 11.00 6.31 -49.62
N SER A 292 10.04 7.22 -49.46
CA SER A 292 9.12 7.20 -48.32
C SER A 292 8.29 5.93 -48.29
N GLN A 293 7.82 5.45 -49.44
CA GLN A 293 7.05 4.21 -49.55
C GLN A 293 7.92 2.99 -49.19
N ALA A 294 9.14 2.90 -49.74
CA ALA A 294 10.07 1.82 -49.43
C ALA A 294 10.43 1.77 -47.93
N ALA A 295 10.70 2.94 -47.32
CA ALA A 295 10.97 3.03 -45.88
C ALA A 295 9.78 2.58 -45.03
N ASN A 296 8.54 2.87 -45.47
CA ASN A 296 7.33 2.46 -44.75
C ASN A 296 7.08 0.95 -44.85
N GLU A 297 7.38 0.34 -46.01
CA GLU A 297 7.33 -1.11 -46.20
C GLU A 297 8.37 -1.84 -45.35
N GLU A 298 9.59 -1.31 -45.26
CA GLU A 298 10.65 -1.86 -44.39
C GLU A 298 10.31 -1.74 -42.90
N LEU A 299 9.71 -0.62 -42.49
CA LEU A 299 9.21 -0.41 -41.14
C LEU A 299 8.09 -1.42 -40.80
N ALA A 300 7.18 -1.68 -41.73
CA ALA A 300 6.12 -2.66 -41.54
C ALA A 300 6.65 -4.09 -41.40
N ARG A 301 7.66 -4.47 -42.20
CA ARG A 301 8.34 -5.77 -42.08
C ARG A 301 9.04 -5.91 -40.73
N THR A 302 9.83 -4.91 -40.35
CA THR A 302 10.53 -4.90 -39.05
C THR A 302 9.57 -5.02 -37.87
N LYS A 303 8.43 -4.33 -37.92
CA LYS A 303 7.39 -4.45 -36.87
C LYS A 303 6.83 -5.86 -36.79
N LYS A 304 6.54 -6.48 -37.95
CA LYS A 304 6.07 -7.86 -37.98
C LYS A 304 7.10 -8.82 -37.39
N ASP A 305 8.37 -8.68 -37.76
CA ASP A 305 9.45 -9.52 -37.22
C ASP A 305 9.62 -9.32 -35.70
N GLN A 306 9.40 -8.10 -35.19
CA GLN A 306 9.36 -7.82 -33.75
C GLN A 306 8.17 -8.49 -33.05
N ASP A 307 6.99 -8.45 -33.64
CA ASP A 307 5.79 -9.09 -33.09
C ASP A 307 5.96 -10.62 -33.04
N ASP A 308 6.47 -11.22 -34.12
CA ASP A 308 6.77 -12.66 -34.19
C ASP A 308 7.81 -13.05 -33.11
N LEU A 309 8.84 -12.24 -32.90
CA LEU A 309 9.85 -12.47 -31.85
C LEU A 309 9.25 -12.39 -30.44
N LEU A 310 8.33 -11.45 -30.20
CA LEU A 310 7.64 -11.34 -28.91
C LEU A 310 6.76 -12.57 -28.62
N GLU A 311 6.11 -13.12 -29.63
CA GLU A 311 5.34 -14.38 -29.50
C GLU A 311 6.27 -15.55 -29.12
N LEU A 312 7.41 -15.68 -29.80
CA LEU A 312 8.43 -16.70 -29.48
C LEU A 312 8.99 -16.56 -28.05
N LEU A 313 9.23 -15.33 -27.59
CA LEU A 313 9.71 -15.06 -26.23
C LEU A 313 8.65 -15.39 -25.18
N ALA A 314 7.37 -15.07 -25.44
CA ALA A 314 6.27 -15.43 -24.55
C ALA A 314 6.11 -16.96 -24.43
N ASP A 315 6.24 -17.69 -25.55
CA ASP A 315 6.23 -19.15 -25.55
C ASP A 315 7.41 -19.74 -24.78
N GLN A 316 8.60 -19.14 -24.90
CA GLN A 316 9.76 -19.56 -24.12
C GLN A 316 9.57 -19.32 -22.63
N ASP A 317 9.05 -18.16 -22.23
CA ASP A 317 8.80 -17.83 -20.83
C ASP A 317 7.73 -18.75 -20.21
N SER A 318 6.70 -19.09 -20.99
CA SER A 318 5.68 -20.07 -20.58
C SER A 318 6.31 -21.45 -20.32
N LYS A 319 7.14 -21.96 -21.25
CA LYS A 319 7.86 -23.24 -21.06
C LYS A 319 8.84 -23.19 -19.89
N LEU A 320 9.53 -22.07 -19.71
CA LEU A 320 10.48 -21.88 -18.63
C LEU A 320 9.76 -21.92 -17.28
N ASN A 321 8.61 -21.26 -17.17
CA ASN A 321 7.73 -21.35 -16.00
C ASN A 321 7.20 -22.78 -15.77
N GLU A 322 6.79 -23.50 -16.83
CA GLU A 322 6.41 -24.92 -16.70
C GLU A 322 7.55 -25.78 -16.15
N TYR A 323 8.77 -25.58 -16.62
CA TYR A 323 9.94 -26.30 -16.12
C TYR A 323 10.29 -25.92 -14.68
N LYS A 324 10.22 -24.63 -14.31
CA LYS A 324 10.40 -24.17 -12.93
C LYS A 324 9.38 -24.80 -12.00
N MET A 325 8.10 -24.78 -12.37
CA MET A 325 7.02 -25.40 -11.58
C MET A 325 7.22 -26.92 -11.44
N ARG A 326 7.72 -27.58 -12.49
CA ARG A 326 8.05 -29.01 -12.44
C ARG A 326 9.24 -29.30 -11.52
N LEU A 327 10.29 -28.49 -11.55
CA LEU A 327 11.45 -28.61 -10.66
C LEU A 327 11.04 -28.41 -9.19
N LEU A 328 10.22 -27.40 -8.91
CA LEU A 328 9.63 -27.18 -7.58
C LEU A 328 8.80 -28.39 -7.11
N SER A 329 7.99 -28.97 -8.00
CA SER A 329 7.19 -30.16 -7.67
C SER A 329 8.04 -31.42 -7.38
N LEU A 330 9.28 -31.45 -7.87
CA LEU A 330 10.25 -32.52 -7.62
C LEU A 330 11.16 -32.23 -6.42
N GLY A 331 10.92 -31.12 -5.69
CA GLY A 331 11.67 -30.74 -4.50
C GLY A 331 13.07 -30.19 -4.79
N GLN A 332 13.35 -29.79 -6.03
CA GLN A 332 14.59 -29.09 -6.37
C GLN A 332 14.41 -27.58 -6.18
N PRO A 333 15.35 -26.90 -5.48
CA PRO A 333 15.32 -25.45 -5.36
C PRO A 333 15.62 -24.82 -6.73
N VAL A 334 14.82 -23.83 -7.11
CA VAL A 334 15.04 -23.01 -8.30
C VAL A 334 15.72 -21.73 -7.82
N GLU A 335 16.99 -21.52 -8.17
CA GLU A 335 17.68 -20.24 -7.95
C GLU A 335 17.13 -19.21 -8.93
N ASP A 336 16.23 -18.35 -8.47
CA ASP A 336 15.83 -17.15 -9.19
C ASP A 336 16.80 -16.02 -8.84
N ASP A 337 17.35 -15.38 -9.89
CA ASP A 337 18.10 -14.11 -9.88
C ASP A 337 19.59 -14.12 -9.48
N LEU A 338 20.44 -14.66 -10.36
CA LEU A 338 21.78 -14.08 -10.56
C LEU A 338 21.76 -13.21 -11.82
N PRO A 339 22.13 -11.92 -11.74
CA PRO A 339 22.27 -11.08 -12.92
C PRO A 339 23.34 -11.69 -13.81
N THR A 340 22.98 -12.00 -15.05
CA THR A 340 23.93 -12.46 -16.08
C THR A 340 25.01 -11.40 -16.25
N GLU A 341 26.28 -11.83 -16.34
CA GLU A 341 27.48 -11.00 -16.46
C GLU A 341 27.40 -9.89 -17.54
N ALA A 342 26.48 -10.03 -18.51
CA ALA A 342 26.15 -9.01 -19.50
C ALA A 342 25.67 -7.67 -18.89
N GLU A 343 24.92 -7.69 -17.79
CA GLU A 343 24.38 -6.46 -17.15
C GLU A 343 25.44 -5.66 -16.39
N GLN A 344 26.58 -6.27 -16.05
CA GLN A 344 27.68 -5.58 -15.36
C GLN A 344 28.61 -4.83 -16.31
N SER A 345 28.47 -5.02 -17.63
CA SER A 345 29.36 -4.42 -18.64
C SER A 345 28.85 -3.11 -19.24
N LEU A 346 27.64 -2.67 -18.90
CA LEU A 346 27.01 -1.44 -19.41
C LEU A 346 26.76 -0.34 -18.35
N ALA A 347 27.29 -0.50 -17.14
CA ALA A 347 27.21 0.51 -16.08
C ALA A 347 28.47 1.39 -16.00
#